data_AF-A0A7J7UU75-F1
#
_entry.id   AF-A0A7J7UU75-F1
#
_cell.length_a   1.000
_cell.length_b   1.000
_cell.length_c   1.000
_cell.angle_alpha   90.00
_cell.angle_beta   90.00
_cell.angle_gamma   90.00
#
_symmetry.space_group_name_H-M   'P 1'
#
loop_
_entity.id
_entity.type
_entity.pdbx_description
1 polymer ?
#
loop_
_entity_poly.entity_id
_entity_poly.type
_entity_poly.pdbx_seq_one_letter_code
_entity_poly.pdbx_strand_id
1 'polypeptide(L)'
;MDLLNGQASSVNVAATASEKSSSSESLSDKGSELKKSFDAVVFDILKVTPEEYAGQITLMDVPVFKAIQPDELSSCGWNKKEKYSSAPNAVAFTRRFNHVSFWVVREILHAQTLKIRAEVLSHYIKTAKKLYELNNLHALMAVVSGLQSAPIFRLTKTWALLSRKDKTTFEKLEYVMSKEDNYKRLRDYISSLKMTPCIPYLGELTSPCVHYAWLLLCLISNYIKFKIV
;
A
#
# COMPACT_ATOMS: atom_id res chain seq x y z
N MET A 1 -2.82 3.09 -69.41
CA MET A 1 -1.44 3.59 -69.30
C MET A 1 -0.95 3.13 -67.94
N ASP A 2 -0.06 2.12 -67.96
CA ASP A 2 1.11 1.93 -67.10
C ASP A 2 0.86 1.90 -65.57
N LEU A 3 0.99 0.79 -64.82
CA LEU A 3 1.94 -0.36 -64.79
C LEU A 3 3.38 -0.05 -64.35
N LEU A 4 3.62 -0.24 -63.04
CA LEU A 4 4.85 -0.69 -62.36
C LEU A 4 4.36 -1.47 -61.11
N ASN A 5 4.68 -2.72 -60.78
CA ASN A 5 5.90 -3.56 -60.85
C ASN A 5 7.05 -3.03 -59.97
N GLY A 6 7.64 -3.77 -59.03
CA GLY A 6 7.40 -5.13 -58.48
C GLY A 6 8.05 -5.21 -57.07
N GLN A 7 8.42 -6.33 -56.45
CA GLN A 7 8.28 -7.78 -56.69
C GLN A 7 8.17 -8.47 -55.31
N ALA A 8 7.67 -9.71 -55.26
CA ALA A 8 7.79 -10.59 -54.07
C ALA A 8 8.74 -11.76 -54.36
N SER A 9 9.40 -12.30 -53.34
CA SER A 9 10.25 -13.49 -53.46
C SER A 9 10.11 -14.44 -52.25
N SER A 10 9.56 -15.62 -52.52
CA SER A 10 9.92 -16.89 -51.88
C SER A 10 11.25 -17.41 -52.50
N VAL A 11 11.94 -18.47 -52.07
CA VAL A 11 11.52 -19.89 -52.00
C VAL A 11 12.41 -20.72 -51.05
N ASN A 12 11.77 -21.75 -50.48
CA ASN A 12 12.20 -22.94 -49.71
C ASN A 12 13.63 -23.55 -49.83
N VAL A 13 14.12 -24.00 -48.65
CA VAL A 13 14.61 -25.35 -48.28
C VAL A 13 15.75 -26.05 -49.07
N ALA A 14 16.78 -26.46 -48.33
CA ALA A 14 17.53 -27.72 -48.52
C ALA A 14 18.10 -28.22 -47.17
N ALA A 15 18.48 -29.50 -47.05
CA ALA A 15 19.00 -30.10 -45.81
C ALA A 15 20.12 -31.12 -46.06
N THR A 16 20.98 -31.36 -45.06
CA THR A 16 22.03 -32.41 -45.02
C THR A 16 22.18 -32.94 -43.59
N ALA A 17 22.77 -34.14 -43.42
CA ALA A 17 22.74 -34.90 -42.15
C ALA A 17 23.95 -35.83 -41.95
N SER A 18 24.00 -36.46 -40.76
CA SER A 18 24.81 -37.62 -40.33
C SER A 18 26.20 -37.37 -39.70
N GLU A 19 26.28 -37.66 -38.37
CA GLU A 19 27.33 -38.47 -37.67
C GLU A 19 28.82 -37.98 -37.65
N LYS A 20 29.78 -38.46 -36.82
CA LYS A 20 29.94 -39.40 -35.65
C LYS A 20 31.31 -39.04 -34.97
N SER A 21 31.77 -39.47 -33.78
CA SER A 21 31.27 -40.27 -32.62
C SER A 21 32.21 -40.02 -31.40
N SER A 22 31.93 -40.64 -30.24
CA SER A 22 32.82 -40.77 -29.04
C SER A 22 33.12 -39.47 -28.24
N SER A 23 33.40 -39.49 -26.93
CA SER A 23 33.39 -40.57 -25.93
C SER A 23 32.94 -40.06 -24.54
N SER A 24 32.59 -40.98 -23.63
CA SER A 24 32.14 -40.68 -22.26
C SER A 24 33.29 -40.59 -21.25
N GLU A 25 33.18 -39.64 -20.30
CA GLU A 25 33.68 -39.84 -18.94
C GLU A 25 32.60 -39.42 -17.93
N SER A 26 32.52 -40.15 -16.82
CA SER A 26 31.53 -39.93 -15.76
C SER A 26 32.22 -39.79 -14.41
N LEU A 27 32.07 -38.64 -13.76
CA LEU A 27 32.47 -38.45 -12.37
C LEU A 27 31.23 -38.19 -11.50
N SER A 28 31.06 -39.03 -10.49
CA SER A 28 29.97 -38.96 -9.52
C SER A 28 30.42 -38.20 -8.29
N ASP A 29 29.89 -36.99 -8.08
CA ASP A 29 29.97 -36.34 -6.77
C ASP A 29 28.68 -36.59 -5.98
N LYS A 30 28.83 -37.11 -4.76
CA LYS A 30 27.74 -37.33 -3.81
C LYS A 30 27.62 -36.15 -2.83
N GLY A 31 27.54 -34.94 -3.39
CA GLY A 31 27.15 -33.73 -2.67
C GLY A 31 25.70 -33.81 -2.21
N SER A 32 25.44 -34.52 -1.12
CA SER A 32 24.12 -34.61 -0.48
C SER A 32 23.81 -33.32 0.28
N GLU A 33 23.75 -32.20 -0.44
CA GLU A 33 23.20 -30.96 0.10
C GLU A 33 21.73 -31.20 0.47
N LEU A 34 21.48 -31.37 1.77
CA LEU A 34 20.17 -31.06 2.31
C LEU A 34 19.91 -29.58 2.06
N LYS A 35 19.28 -29.28 0.92
CA LYS A 35 18.47 -28.08 0.76
C LYS A 35 17.39 -28.16 1.82
N LYS A 36 17.72 -27.63 3.00
CA LYS A 36 16.74 -27.24 4.01
C LYS A 36 15.83 -26.28 3.28
N SER A 37 14.65 -26.78 2.89
CA SER A 37 13.53 -25.93 2.58
C SER A 37 13.32 -25.10 3.84
N PHE A 38 13.72 -23.83 3.78
CA PHE A 38 13.33 -22.87 4.79
C PHE A 38 11.83 -22.73 4.61
N ASP A 39 11.09 -23.52 5.39
CA ASP A 39 9.64 -23.52 5.40
C ASP A 39 9.22 -22.08 5.67
N ALA A 40 8.68 -21.44 4.63
CA ALA A 40 8.67 -19.99 4.52
C ALA A 40 7.65 -19.47 5.54
N VAL A 41 8.14 -19.08 6.72
CA VAL A 41 7.37 -18.89 7.95
C VAL A 41 6.02 -18.27 7.64
N VAL A 42 4.99 -19.11 7.62
CA VAL A 42 3.66 -18.72 7.14
C VAL A 42 3.03 -17.84 8.20
N PHE A 43 3.32 -16.55 8.08
CA PHE A 43 2.84 -15.51 8.97
C PHE A 43 1.33 -15.36 8.78
N ASP A 44 0.60 -16.11 9.60
CA ASP A 44 -0.86 -16.09 9.61
C ASP A 44 -1.34 -14.72 10.10
N ILE A 45 -1.81 -13.93 9.12
CA ILE A 45 -2.33 -12.58 9.28
C ILE A 45 -3.46 -12.48 10.33
N LEU A 46 -4.13 -13.59 10.66
CA LEU A 46 -5.22 -13.61 11.64
C LEU A 46 -4.74 -13.80 13.10
N LYS A 47 -3.46 -14.12 13.34
CA LYS A 47 -2.92 -14.34 14.70
C LYS A 47 -2.50 -13.08 15.44
N VAL A 48 -2.10 -12.02 14.73
CA VAL A 48 -1.87 -10.70 15.31
C VAL A 48 -3.19 -9.94 15.31
N THR A 49 -3.48 -9.17 16.35
CA THR A 49 -4.78 -8.48 16.47
C THR A 49 -4.87 -7.22 15.60
N PRO A 50 -6.10 -6.75 15.28
CA PRO A 50 -6.29 -5.50 14.54
C PRO A 50 -5.74 -4.26 15.28
N GLU A 51 -5.60 -4.34 16.60
CA GLU A 51 -5.06 -3.28 17.45
C GLU A 51 -3.53 -3.26 17.40
N GLU A 52 -2.87 -4.42 17.47
CA GLU A 52 -1.42 -4.54 17.27
C GLU A 52 -1.01 -4.08 15.87
N TYR A 53 -1.75 -4.46 14.81
CA TYR A 53 -1.47 -3.94 13.46
C TYR A 53 -1.60 -2.41 13.41
N ALA A 54 -2.68 -1.84 13.95
CA ALA A 54 -2.88 -0.39 13.94
C ALA A 54 -1.78 0.34 14.73
N GLY A 55 -1.37 -0.22 15.88
CA GLY A 55 -0.26 0.27 16.68
C GLY A 55 1.08 0.22 15.94
N GLN A 56 1.45 -0.92 15.35
CA GLN A 56 2.71 -1.08 14.62
C GLN A 56 2.78 -0.24 13.34
N ILE A 57 1.70 -0.16 12.56
CA ILE A 57 1.62 0.72 11.38
C ILE A 57 1.86 2.18 11.81
N THR A 58 1.19 2.62 12.88
CA THR A 58 1.34 3.98 13.44
C THR A 58 2.75 4.22 13.96
N LEU A 59 3.35 3.28 14.69
CA LEU A 59 4.72 3.36 15.20
C LEU A 59 5.75 3.53 14.07
N MET A 60 5.52 2.90 12.91
CA MET A 60 6.35 3.07 11.72
C MET A 60 6.02 4.34 10.90
N ASP A 61 4.80 4.87 11.00
CA ASP A 61 4.39 6.11 10.31
C ASP A 61 4.95 7.37 11.01
N VAL A 62 4.87 7.42 12.34
CA VAL A 62 5.31 8.56 13.18
C VAL A 62 6.72 9.09 12.82
N PRO A 63 7.79 8.26 12.73
CA PRO A 63 9.13 8.78 12.46
C PRO A 63 9.25 9.35 11.04
N VAL A 64 8.57 8.77 10.04
CA VAL A 64 8.62 9.25 8.65
C VAL A 64 7.80 10.55 8.52
N PHE A 65 6.65 10.65 9.17
CA PHE A 65 5.86 11.88 9.22
C PHE A 65 6.63 13.02 9.92
N LYS A 66 7.28 12.73 11.06
CA LYS A 66 8.12 13.69 11.79
C LYS A 66 9.35 14.18 11.01
N ALA A 67 9.84 13.40 10.05
CA ALA A 67 11.02 13.76 9.26
C ALA A 67 10.73 14.80 8.17
N ILE A 68 9.46 15.02 7.81
CA ILE A 68 9.06 15.93 6.72
C ILE A 68 9.36 17.38 7.10
N GLN A 69 10.24 18.01 6.33
CA GLN A 69 10.58 19.42 6.52
C GLN A 69 9.55 20.34 5.85
N PRO A 70 9.31 21.56 6.39
CA PRO A 70 8.42 22.56 5.77
C PRO A 70 8.71 22.84 4.29
N ASP A 71 9.98 22.83 3.88
CA ASP A 71 10.40 23.13 2.51
C ASP A 71 10.07 22.02 1.51
N GLU A 72 9.95 20.78 1.97
CA GLU A 72 9.43 19.67 1.16
C GLU A 72 7.95 19.89 0.81
N LEU A 73 7.20 20.52 1.74
CA LEU A 73 5.77 20.83 1.60
C LEU A 73 5.53 22.13 0.82
N SER A 74 6.33 23.18 1.04
CA SER A 74 6.18 24.47 0.36
C SER A 74 6.63 24.42 -1.11
N SER A 75 7.63 23.60 -1.43
CA SER A 75 8.18 23.48 -2.79
C SER A 75 7.30 22.70 -3.78
N CYS A 76 6.23 22.03 -3.31
CA CYS A 76 5.47 21.03 -4.07
C CYS A 76 6.37 19.96 -4.75
N GLY A 77 7.49 19.60 -4.10
CA GLY A 77 8.57 18.81 -4.70
C GLY A 77 8.18 17.37 -5.07
N TRP A 78 7.27 16.75 -4.31
CA TRP A 78 6.93 15.32 -4.43
C TRP A 78 6.35 14.89 -5.78
N ASN A 79 5.81 15.83 -6.56
CA ASN A 79 5.27 15.59 -7.91
C ASN A 79 6.29 15.87 -9.04
N LYS A 80 7.49 16.38 -8.73
CA LYS A 80 8.51 16.76 -9.72
C LYS A 80 9.42 15.57 -10.06
N LYS A 81 10.23 15.70 -11.11
CA LYS A 81 11.23 14.68 -11.50
C LYS A 81 12.23 14.43 -10.37
N GLU A 82 12.80 15.52 -9.84
CA GLU A 82 13.81 15.50 -8.76
C GLU A 82 13.20 15.39 -7.35
N LYS A 83 12.03 14.73 -7.22
CA LYS A 83 11.28 14.58 -5.97
C LYS A 83 12.05 13.88 -4.85
N TYR A 84 12.98 12.99 -5.20
CA TYR A 84 13.83 12.29 -4.24
C TYR A 84 14.88 13.20 -3.59
N SER A 85 15.22 14.34 -4.21
CA SER A 85 16.14 15.33 -3.67
C SER A 85 15.39 16.51 -3.03
N SER A 86 14.22 16.88 -3.58
CA SER A 86 13.45 18.06 -3.15
C SER A 86 12.34 17.78 -2.13
N ALA A 87 11.90 16.52 -1.99
CA ALA A 87 10.86 16.11 -1.04
C ALA A 87 11.05 14.65 -0.55
N PRO A 88 12.26 14.26 -0.07
CA PRO A 88 12.61 12.86 0.24
C PRO A 88 11.67 12.21 1.26
N ASN A 89 11.31 12.91 2.34
CA ASN A 89 10.50 12.38 3.43
C ASN A 89 9.01 12.38 3.06
N ALA A 90 8.52 13.41 2.36
CA ALA A 90 7.17 13.41 1.82
C ALA A 90 6.97 12.24 0.83
N VAL A 91 7.95 11.97 -0.03
CA VAL A 91 7.95 10.81 -0.94
C VAL A 91 8.08 9.48 -0.18
N ALA A 92 8.88 9.41 0.89
CA ALA A 92 8.94 8.24 1.76
C ALA A 92 7.58 7.97 2.45
N PHE A 93 6.85 9.01 2.84
CA PHE A 93 5.52 8.91 3.43
C PHE A 93 4.47 8.45 2.41
N THR A 94 4.53 8.95 1.17
CA THR A 94 3.74 8.42 0.05
C THR A 94 4.08 6.96 -0.27
N ARG A 95 5.35 6.55 -0.16
CA ARG A 95 5.76 5.14 -0.29
C ARG A 95 5.14 4.27 0.81
N ARG A 96 5.07 4.76 2.06
CA ARG A 96 4.38 4.05 3.16
C ARG A 96 2.88 3.89 2.91
N PHE A 97 2.19 4.94 2.47
CA PHE A 97 0.77 4.88 2.06
C PHE A 97 0.53 3.75 1.04
N ASN A 98 1.32 3.75 -0.03
CA ASN A 98 1.23 2.77 -1.10
C ASN A 98 1.55 1.35 -0.60
N HIS A 99 2.57 1.19 0.25
CA HIS A 99 2.93 -0.11 0.81
C HIS A 99 1.80 -0.71 1.66
N VAL A 100 1.20 0.06 2.57
CA VAL A 100 0.04 -0.38 3.37
C VAL A 100 -1.15 -0.72 2.45
N SER A 101 -1.45 0.15 1.48
CA SER A 101 -2.54 -0.06 0.51
C SER A 101 -2.38 -1.37 -0.29
N PHE A 102 -1.19 -1.62 -0.84
CA PHE A 102 -0.89 -2.83 -1.62
C PHE A 102 -0.80 -4.09 -0.74
N TRP A 103 -0.34 -3.98 0.50
CA TRP A 103 -0.32 -5.09 1.44
C TRP A 103 -1.74 -5.57 1.78
N VAL A 104 -2.67 -4.66 2.11
CA VAL A 104 -4.09 -5.00 2.32
C VAL A 104 -4.67 -5.74 1.11
N VAL A 105 -4.42 -5.24 -0.10
CA VAL A 105 -4.86 -5.88 -1.35
C VAL A 105 -4.21 -7.26 -1.54
N ARG A 106 -2.90 -7.38 -1.27
CA ARG A 106 -2.14 -8.64 -1.39
C ARG A 106 -2.70 -9.72 -0.49
N GLU A 107 -2.80 -9.49 0.82
CA GLU A 107 -3.17 -10.53 1.77
C GLU A 107 -4.63 -10.99 1.58
N ILE A 108 -5.55 -10.09 1.21
CA ILE A 108 -6.92 -10.47 0.85
C ILE A 108 -6.92 -11.33 -0.42
N LEU A 109 -6.12 -11.01 -1.45
CA LEU A 109 -6.09 -11.81 -2.69
C LEU A 109 -5.39 -13.17 -2.51
N HIS A 110 -4.40 -13.29 -1.62
CA HIS A 110 -3.65 -14.54 -1.39
C HIS A 110 -4.32 -15.48 -0.37
N ALA A 111 -5.40 -15.06 0.29
CA ALA A 111 -6.16 -15.89 1.22
C ALA A 111 -6.75 -17.14 0.54
N GLN A 112 -6.30 -18.32 1.01
CA GLN A 112 -6.48 -19.63 0.35
C GLN A 112 -7.93 -20.05 0.10
N THR A 113 -8.88 -19.61 0.93
CA THR A 113 -10.31 -19.97 0.80
C THR A 113 -11.20 -18.73 0.88
N LEU A 114 -12.43 -18.85 0.35
CA LEU A 114 -13.43 -17.77 0.44
C LEU A 114 -13.75 -17.37 1.89
N LYS A 115 -13.77 -18.34 2.82
CA LYS A 115 -14.01 -18.10 4.25
C LYS A 115 -12.86 -17.30 4.87
N ILE A 116 -11.62 -17.80 4.74
CA ILE A 116 -10.42 -17.12 5.26
C ILE A 116 -10.33 -15.71 4.65
N ARG A 117 -10.61 -15.55 3.35
CA ARG A 117 -10.59 -14.23 2.70
C ARG A 117 -11.60 -13.25 3.28
N ALA A 118 -12.79 -13.71 3.69
CA ALA A 118 -13.77 -12.85 4.36
C ALA A 118 -13.32 -12.51 5.80
N GLU A 119 -12.64 -13.42 6.48
CA GLU A 119 -12.03 -13.19 7.79
C GLU A 119 -10.89 -12.16 7.72
N VAL A 120 -10.00 -12.25 6.72
CA VAL A 120 -8.92 -11.27 6.46
C VAL A 120 -9.48 -9.89 6.08
N LEU A 121 -10.52 -9.83 5.24
CA LEU A 121 -11.18 -8.57 4.89
C LEU A 121 -11.84 -7.93 6.13
N SER A 122 -12.56 -8.72 6.93
CA SER A 122 -13.11 -8.30 8.23
C SER A 122 -12.01 -7.83 9.20
N HIS A 123 -10.84 -8.48 9.17
CA HIS A 123 -9.67 -8.09 9.96
C HIS A 123 -9.19 -6.68 9.58
N TYR A 124 -9.02 -6.39 8.28
CA TYR A 124 -8.59 -5.06 7.85
C TYR A 124 -9.63 -3.96 8.09
N ILE A 125 -10.93 -4.25 8.05
CA ILE A 125 -11.97 -3.30 8.50
C ILE A 125 -11.78 -2.96 9.99
N LYS A 126 -11.48 -3.94 10.83
CA LYS A 126 -11.20 -3.74 12.26
C LYS A 126 -9.88 -2.98 12.48
N THR A 127 -8.85 -3.23 11.66
CA THR A 127 -7.58 -2.49 11.69
C THR A 127 -7.80 -1.03 11.29
N ALA A 128 -8.60 -0.77 10.26
CA ALA A 128 -8.99 0.59 9.87
C ALA A 128 -9.75 1.30 11.00
N LYS A 129 -10.69 0.63 11.68
CA LYS A 129 -11.36 1.17 12.87
C LYS A 129 -10.37 1.53 13.99
N LYS A 130 -9.33 0.71 14.21
CA LYS A 130 -8.28 0.98 15.19
C LYS A 130 -7.34 2.12 14.78
N LEU A 131 -7.02 2.25 13.49
CA LEU A 131 -6.28 3.40 12.96
C LEU A 131 -7.07 4.72 13.10
N TYR A 132 -8.41 4.68 12.96
CA TYR A 132 -9.29 5.80 13.27
C TYR A 132 -9.29 6.15 14.77
N GLU A 133 -9.38 5.15 15.67
CA GLU A 133 -9.26 5.35 17.13
C GLU A 133 -7.90 5.95 17.55
N LEU A 134 -6.82 5.66 16.80
CA LEU A 134 -5.48 6.23 17.01
C LEU A 134 -5.25 7.59 16.30
N ASN A 135 -6.25 8.11 15.58
CA ASN A 135 -6.14 9.29 14.70
C ASN A 135 -5.01 9.17 13.65
N ASN A 136 -4.66 7.96 13.22
CA ASN A 136 -3.75 7.74 12.09
C ASN A 136 -4.54 7.74 10.78
N LEU A 137 -4.89 8.96 10.34
CA LEU A 137 -5.71 9.19 9.15
C LEU A 137 -4.96 8.87 7.84
N HIS A 138 -3.63 8.98 7.84
CA HIS A 138 -2.79 8.52 6.73
C HIS A 138 -2.95 7.04 6.44
N ALA A 139 -2.74 6.17 7.44
CA ALA A 139 -2.88 4.73 7.26
C ALA A 139 -4.34 4.28 7.16
N LEU A 140 -5.27 4.94 7.84
CA LEU A 140 -6.71 4.70 7.66
C LEU A 140 -7.11 4.88 6.19
N MET A 141 -6.72 6.01 5.58
CA MET A 141 -6.99 6.30 4.17
C MET A 141 -6.32 5.25 3.25
N ALA A 142 -5.13 4.74 3.61
CA ALA A 142 -4.46 3.67 2.87
C ALA A 142 -5.25 2.35 2.91
N VAL A 143 -5.71 1.92 4.09
CA VAL A 143 -6.51 0.69 4.23
C VAL A 143 -7.87 0.81 3.55
N VAL A 144 -8.57 1.95 3.71
CA VAL A 144 -9.84 2.22 3.03
C VAL A 144 -9.66 2.24 1.51
N SER A 145 -8.63 2.92 1.00
CA SER A 145 -8.30 2.93 -0.44
C SER A 145 -7.97 1.53 -0.98
N GLY A 146 -7.27 0.70 -0.20
CA GLY A 146 -6.99 -0.70 -0.53
C GLY A 146 -8.26 -1.54 -0.63
N LEU A 147 -9.20 -1.38 0.30
CA LEU A 147 -10.49 -2.08 0.31
C LEU A 147 -11.44 -1.61 -0.81
N GLN A 148 -11.48 -0.31 -1.09
CA GLN A 148 -12.24 0.28 -2.22
C GLN A 148 -11.62 -0.03 -3.60
N SER A 149 -10.37 -0.48 -3.66
CA SER A 149 -9.68 -0.70 -4.94
C SER A 149 -10.39 -1.75 -5.79
N ALA A 150 -10.36 -1.55 -7.12
CA ALA A 150 -10.98 -2.45 -8.09
C ALA A 150 -10.69 -3.97 -7.93
N PRO A 151 -9.50 -4.44 -7.47
CA PRO A 151 -9.30 -5.86 -7.16
C PRO A 151 -10.09 -6.38 -5.95
N ILE A 152 -10.40 -5.54 -4.96
CA ILE A 152 -11.07 -5.95 -3.72
C ILE A 152 -12.57 -5.64 -3.76
N PHE A 153 -12.97 -4.46 -4.23
CA PHE A 153 -14.37 -4.04 -4.33
C PHE A 153 -15.24 -5.04 -5.13
N ARG A 154 -14.71 -5.60 -6.23
CA ARG A 154 -15.42 -6.58 -7.07
C ARG A 154 -15.66 -7.94 -6.44
N LEU A 155 -15.10 -8.23 -5.25
CA LEU A 155 -15.15 -9.56 -4.62
C LEU A 155 -16.51 -9.82 -3.93
N THR A 156 -17.62 -9.66 -4.64
CA THR A 156 -19.00 -9.67 -4.12
C THR A 156 -19.30 -10.84 -3.17
N LYS A 157 -18.90 -12.07 -3.51
CA LYS A 157 -19.05 -13.26 -2.65
C LYS A 157 -18.30 -13.16 -1.31
N THR A 158 -17.19 -12.41 -1.26
CA THR A 158 -16.42 -12.16 -0.03
C THR A 158 -17.11 -11.09 0.82
N TRP A 159 -17.50 -9.97 0.21
CA TRP A 159 -18.25 -8.90 0.88
C TRP A 159 -19.60 -9.38 1.45
N ALA A 160 -20.27 -10.31 0.76
CA ALA A 160 -21.51 -10.93 1.22
C ALA A 160 -21.36 -11.57 2.61
N LEU A 161 -20.26 -12.29 2.86
CA LEU A 161 -19.99 -13.03 4.10
C LEU A 161 -19.63 -12.15 5.31
N LEU A 162 -19.36 -10.85 5.12
CA LEU A 162 -19.03 -9.97 6.25
C LEU A 162 -20.24 -9.76 7.17
N SER A 163 -19.98 -9.67 8.48
CA SER A 163 -21.01 -9.36 9.47
C SER A 163 -21.62 -7.98 9.23
N ARG A 164 -22.89 -7.78 9.62
CA ARG A 164 -23.54 -6.45 9.54
C ARG A 164 -22.76 -5.37 10.31
N LYS A 165 -22.12 -5.77 11.43
CA LYS A 165 -21.26 -4.89 12.24
C LYS A 165 -20.03 -4.43 11.48
N ASP A 166 -19.37 -5.32 10.73
CA ASP A 166 -18.19 -4.98 9.95
C ASP A 166 -18.57 -4.12 8.73
N LYS A 167 -19.66 -4.45 8.01
CA LYS A 167 -20.19 -3.63 6.90
C LYS A 167 -20.47 -2.19 7.34
N THR A 168 -21.26 -2.01 8.40
CA THR A 168 -21.55 -0.69 8.98
C THR A 168 -20.38 -0.03 9.71
N THR A 169 -19.28 -0.75 9.95
CA THR A 169 -18.00 -0.13 10.33
C THR A 169 -17.30 0.45 9.11
N PHE A 170 -17.21 -0.33 8.02
CA PHE A 170 -16.59 0.11 6.77
C PHE A 170 -17.32 1.30 6.13
N GLU A 171 -18.66 1.23 6.02
CA GLU A 171 -19.54 2.31 5.54
C GLU A 171 -19.26 3.65 6.25
N LYS A 172 -19.02 3.62 7.58
CA LYS A 172 -18.70 4.82 8.37
C LYS A 172 -17.30 5.35 8.12
N LEU A 173 -16.32 4.48 7.95
CA LEU A 173 -14.93 4.89 7.66
C LEU A 173 -14.84 5.48 6.24
N GLU A 174 -15.50 4.84 5.27
CA GLU A 174 -15.68 5.36 3.90
C GLU A 174 -16.37 6.74 3.90
N TYR A 175 -17.45 6.91 4.67
CA TYR A 175 -18.16 8.19 4.77
C TYR A 175 -17.27 9.34 5.29
N VAL A 176 -16.42 9.11 6.29
CA VAL A 176 -15.50 10.14 6.84
C VAL A 176 -14.28 10.36 5.93
N MET A 177 -13.79 9.31 5.26
CA MET A 177 -12.67 9.40 4.29
C MET A 177 -13.11 9.84 2.88
N SER A 178 -14.40 10.13 2.66
CA SER A 178 -14.94 10.46 1.35
C SER A 178 -14.28 11.70 0.73
N LYS A 179 -14.11 11.68 -0.60
CA LYS A 179 -13.54 12.78 -1.40
C LYS A 179 -14.55 13.89 -1.71
N GLU A 180 -15.80 13.72 -1.31
CA GLU A 180 -16.88 14.72 -1.41
C GLU A 180 -16.43 16.09 -0.87
N ASP A 181 -16.81 17.16 -1.58
CA ASP A 181 -16.46 18.55 -1.25
C ASP A 181 -14.96 18.72 -0.90
N ASN A 182 -14.10 18.15 -1.76
CA ASN A 182 -12.65 18.12 -1.61
C ASN A 182 -12.18 17.47 -0.29
N TYR A 183 -12.82 16.40 0.20
CA TYR A 183 -12.60 15.82 1.54
C TYR A 183 -13.14 16.65 2.72
N LYS A 184 -14.26 17.38 2.58
CA LYS A 184 -14.78 18.26 3.65
C LYS A 184 -14.93 17.56 5.02
N ARG A 185 -15.45 16.33 5.05
CA ARG A 185 -15.66 15.58 6.31
C ARG A 185 -14.33 15.22 7.00
N LEU A 186 -13.25 15.04 6.23
CA LEU A 186 -11.90 14.84 6.76
C LEU A 186 -11.38 16.12 7.42
N ARG A 187 -11.57 17.29 6.80
CA ARG A 187 -11.25 18.60 7.41
C ARG A 187 -12.05 18.86 8.68
N ASP A 188 -13.37 18.66 8.62
CA ASP A 188 -14.26 18.88 9.76
C ASP A 188 -13.80 18.02 10.95
N TYR A 189 -13.47 16.75 10.69
CA TYR A 189 -12.92 15.83 11.69
C TYR A 189 -11.56 16.28 12.23
N ILE A 190 -10.57 16.55 11.36
CA ILE A 190 -9.23 17.02 11.78
C ILE A 190 -9.33 18.32 12.59
N SER A 191 -10.22 19.23 12.22
CA SER A 191 -10.49 20.50 12.93
C SER A 191 -11.14 20.31 14.29
N SER A 192 -11.77 19.15 14.53
CA SER A 192 -12.34 18.78 15.83
C SER A 192 -11.31 18.16 16.79
N LEU A 193 -10.22 17.55 16.27
CA LEU A 193 -9.16 16.88 17.06
C LEU A 193 -8.23 17.83 17.82
N LYS A 194 -8.73 18.98 18.28
CA LYS A 194 -7.94 20.00 18.99
C LYS A 194 -7.24 19.38 20.20
N MET A 195 -5.93 19.62 20.32
CA MET A 195 -5.06 19.09 21.38
C MET A 195 -4.86 17.56 21.42
N THR A 196 -5.28 16.83 20.37
CA THR A 196 -5.10 15.37 20.25
C THR A 196 -4.02 15.04 19.21
N PRO A 197 -3.04 14.15 19.49
CA PRO A 197 -2.09 13.67 18.49
C PRO A 197 -2.80 13.00 17.29
N CYS A 198 -2.39 13.34 16.07
CA CYS A 198 -2.99 12.89 14.82
C CYS A 198 -1.92 12.77 13.74
N ILE A 199 -2.07 11.81 12.81
CA ILE A 199 -1.25 11.70 11.60
C ILE A 199 -2.13 11.98 10.38
N PRO A 200 -2.05 13.19 9.77
CA PRO A 200 -2.94 13.60 8.70
C PRO A 200 -2.62 12.90 7.37
N TYR A 201 -3.64 12.71 6.54
CA TYR A 201 -3.47 12.23 5.17
C TYR A 201 -2.99 13.37 4.26
N LEU A 202 -1.72 13.31 3.81
CA LEU A 202 -1.14 14.39 3.00
C LEU A 202 -1.75 14.54 1.60
N GLY A 203 -2.52 13.56 1.11
CA GLY A 203 -3.12 13.64 -0.24
C GLY A 203 -4.26 14.65 -0.37
N GLU A 204 -4.71 15.26 0.73
CA GLU A 204 -5.56 16.45 0.71
C GLU A 204 -4.76 17.76 0.53
N LEU A 205 -3.45 17.78 0.84
CA LEU A 205 -2.61 18.98 0.87
C LEU A 205 -2.23 19.48 -0.53
N THR A 206 -3.23 20.02 -1.22
CA THR A 206 -3.06 20.88 -2.40
C THR A 206 -3.00 22.35 -1.98
N SER A 207 -2.58 23.24 -2.88
CA SER A 207 -1.79 24.44 -2.56
C SER A 207 -2.25 25.32 -1.38
N PRO A 208 -3.55 25.64 -1.16
CA PRO A 208 -3.95 26.49 -0.02
C PRO A 208 -3.68 25.88 1.35
N CYS A 209 -3.66 24.54 1.46
CA CYS A 209 -3.59 23.83 2.73
C CYS A 209 -2.17 23.71 3.31
N VAL A 210 -1.12 24.11 2.59
CA VAL A 210 0.27 24.07 3.09
C VAL A 210 0.45 24.90 4.37
N HIS A 211 -0.27 26.02 4.49
CA HIS A 211 -0.25 26.86 5.69
C HIS A 211 -0.87 26.16 6.92
N TYR A 212 -1.92 25.35 6.71
CA TYR A 212 -2.52 24.52 7.76
C TYR A 212 -1.67 23.30 8.11
N ALA A 213 -0.97 22.71 7.13
CA ALA A 213 0.02 21.67 7.39
C ALA A 213 1.19 22.18 8.25
N TRP A 214 1.62 23.43 8.04
CA TRP A 214 2.63 24.07 8.88
C TRP A 214 2.14 24.27 10.33
N LEU A 215 0.91 24.78 10.53
CA LEU A 215 0.29 24.87 11.85
C LEU A 215 0.17 23.50 12.55
N LEU A 216 -0.22 22.45 11.81
CA LEU A 216 -0.27 21.08 12.33
C LEU A 216 1.11 20.55 12.71
N LEU A 217 2.15 20.77 11.90
CA LEU A 217 3.52 20.37 12.23
C LEU A 217 4.08 21.15 13.43
N CYS A 218 3.80 22.45 13.53
CA CYS A 218 4.16 23.27 14.69
C CYS A 218 3.47 22.80 15.97
N LEU A 219 2.19 22.43 15.91
CA LEU A 219 1.46 21.84 17.05
C LEU A 219 2.05 20.47 17.43
N ILE A 220 2.20 19.56 16.46
CA ILE A 220 2.64 18.18 16.70
C ILE A 220 4.10 18.11 17.20
N SER A 221 4.99 18.97 16.67
CA SER A 221 6.38 19.07 17.12
C SER A 221 6.49 19.54 18.59
N ASN A 222 5.62 20.47 19.01
CA ASN A 222 5.56 20.90 20.41
C ASN A 222 4.84 19.88 21.31
N TYR A 223 3.79 19.20 20.84
CA TYR A 223 3.00 18.28 21.67
C TYR A 223 3.69 16.93 21.93
N ILE A 224 4.38 16.34 20.95
CA ILE A 224 5.01 15.02 21.15
C ILE A 224 6.25 15.11 22.07
N LYS A 225 6.84 16.30 22.27
CA LYS A 225 7.85 16.53 23.33
C LYS A 225 7.33 16.26 24.75
N PHE A 226 6.01 16.25 24.97
CA PHE A 226 5.40 16.26 26.30
C PHE A 226 4.75 14.93 26.73
N LYS A 227 4.94 13.83 25.98
CA LYS A 227 4.26 12.55 26.28
C LYS A 227 4.99 11.26 25.88
N ILE A 228 6.30 11.33 25.59
CA ILE A 228 7.17 10.15 25.40
C ILE A 228 8.51 10.40 26.12
N VAL A 229 8.41 10.79 27.39
CA VAL A 229 9.42 10.76 28.46
C VAL A 229 8.67 10.37 29.73
#